data_AF-A0A8K1CJX4-F1
#
_entry.id   AF-A0A8K1CJX4-F1
#
_cell.length_a   1.000
_cell.length_b   1.000
_cell.length_c   1.000
_cell.angle_alpha   90.00
_cell.angle_beta   90.00
_cell.angle_gamma   90.00
#
_symmetry.space_group_name_H-M   'P 1'
#
loop_
_entity.id
_entity.type
_entity.pdbx_description
1 polymer ?
#
loop_
_entity_poly.entity_id
_entity_poly.type
_entity_poly.pdbx_seq_one_letter_code
_entity_poly.pdbx_strand_id
1 'polypeptide(L)'
;MARKQTKKATAAAAAAQNASLSAEQQLQQQVLHHYAKTVYFNDLWKSFLSNISGLVFLMSGFMIQRMNQSKQGIGFIGAFEGLSFIIAACTIFFVRRLVKPLLAFKAAFAFSLLQCLWFGHSYYRRVTKQDPEIGDLWVDQFPFGSMYFALCWLADRFMLRSHDLAKKTAEDVQDVLLKAN
;
A
#
# COMPACT_ATOMS: atom_id res chain seq x y z
N MET A 1 -15.57 -10.11 68.16
CA MET A 1 -15.57 -9.12 67.06
C MET A 1 -14.59 -9.43 65.91
N ALA A 2 -13.59 -10.31 66.07
CA ALA A 2 -12.56 -10.59 65.05
C ALA A 2 -13.05 -11.26 63.73
N ARG A 3 -14.13 -12.05 63.75
CA ARG A 3 -14.65 -12.77 62.56
C ARG A 3 -15.25 -11.88 61.47
N LYS A 4 -15.66 -10.64 61.78
CA LYS A 4 -16.22 -9.70 60.80
C LYS A 4 -15.15 -8.96 60.00
N GLN A 5 -13.96 -8.75 60.57
CA GLN A 5 -12.86 -8.06 59.88
C GLN A 5 -12.16 -8.95 58.84
N THR A 6 -11.99 -10.23 59.12
CA THR A 6 -11.39 -11.20 58.18
C THR A 6 -12.25 -11.46 56.94
N LYS A 7 -13.59 -11.48 57.06
CA LYS A 7 -14.49 -11.55 55.90
C LYS A 7 -14.46 -10.28 55.03
N LYS A 8 -14.23 -9.11 55.64
CA LYS A 8 -14.14 -7.84 54.91
C LYS A 8 -12.83 -7.72 54.13
N ALA A 9 -11.72 -8.19 54.71
CA ALA A 9 -10.40 -8.21 54.06
C ALA A 9 -10.35 -9.19 52.87
N THR A 10 -10.96 -10.38 53.00
CA THR A 10 -11.06 -11.36 51.91
C THR A 10 -12.00 -10.92 50.78
N ALA A 11 -13.11 -10.26 51.10
CA ALA A 11 -14.00 -9.67 50.10
C ALA A 11 -13.35 -8.48 49.35
N ALA A 12 -12.56 -7.65 50.05
CA ALA A 12 -11.80 -6.56 49.41
C ALA A 12 -10.68 -7.07 48.50
N ALA A 13 -9.97 -8.13 48.91
CA ALA A 13 -8.96 -8.79 48.08
C ALA A 13 -9.59 -9.43 46.83
N ALA A 14 -10.73 -10.11 46.97
CA ALA A 14 -11.46 -10.68 45.84
C ALA A 14 -12.03 -9.60 44.90
N ALA A 15 -12.49 -8.46 45.45
CA ALA A 15 -12.95 -7.33 44.64
C ALA A 15 -11.79 -6.65 43.87
N ALA A 16 -10.61 -6.52 44.50
CA ALA A 16 -9.41 -6.00 43.84
C ALA A 16 -8.91 -6.95 42.74
N GLN A 17 -8.97 -8.26 42.96
CA GLN A 17 -8.57 -9.29 42.00
C GLN A 17 -9.55 -9.41 40.82
N ASN A 18 -10.85 -9.23 41.05
CA ASN A 18 -11.84 -9.12 39.98
C ASN A 18 -11.71 -7.80 39.20
N ALA A 19 -11.31 -6.71 39.86
CA ALA A 19 -11.05 -5.43 39.20
C ALA A 19 -9.78 -5.49 38.32
N SER A 20 -8.75 -6.22 38.74
CA SER A 20 -7.55 -6.44 37.91
C SER A 20 -7.83 -7.36 36.72
N LEU A 21 -8.60 -8.45 36.90
CA LEU A 21 -9.06 -9.29 35.79
C LEU A 21 -9.95 -8.52 34.80
N SER A 22 -10.80 -7.61 35.31
CA SER A 22 -11.60 -6.70 34.47
C SER A 22 -10.73 -5.69 33.72
N ALA A 23 -9.65 -5.18 34.33
CA ALA A 23 -8.74 -4.24 33.70
C ALA A 23 -7.91 -4.94 32.60
N GLU A 24 -7.43 -6.15 32.84
CA GLU A 24 -6.73 -6.97 31.85
C GLU A 24 -7.62 -7.33 30.65
N GLN A 25 -8.87 -7.71 30.89
CA GLN A 25 -9.84 -7.98 29.83
C GLN A 25 -10.14 -6.74 28.98
N GLN A 26 -10.26 -5.56 29.59
CA GLN A 26 -10.43 -4.30 28.85
C GLN A 26 -9.19 -3.96 28.02
N LEU A 27 -7.99 -4.24 28.55
CA LEU A 27 -6.72 -4.00 27.85
C LEU A 27 -6.56 -4.97 26.66
N GLN A 28 -6.86 -6.26 26.83
CA GLN A 28 -6.92 -7.23 25.73
C GLN A 28 -7.94 -6.82 24.66
N GLN A 29 -9.13 -6.37 25.07
CA GLN A 29 -10.16 -5.93 24.13
C GLN A 29 -9.74 -4.66 23.38
N GLN A 30 -9.03 -3.73 24.02
CA GLN A 30 -8.45 -2.56 23.36
C GLN A 30 -7.34 -2.93 22.37
N VAL A 31 -6.47 -3.88 22.70
CA VAL A 31 -5.41 -4.35 21.78
C VAL A 31 -6.02 -5.05 20.57
N LEU A 32 -6.98 -5.95 20.78
CA LEU A 32 -7.71 -6.61 19.69
C LEU A 32 -8.46 -5.58 18.83
N HIS A 33 -9.06 -4.56 19.45
CA HIS A 33 -9.73 -3.50 18.72
C HIS A 33 -8.74 -2.63 17.93
N HIS A 34 -7.56 -2.34 18.49
CA HIS A 34 -6.52 -1.59 17.80
C HIS A 34 -5.96 -2.37 16.61
N TYR A 35 -5.67 -3.67 16.81
CA TYR A 35 -5.24 -4.57 15.74
C TYR A 35 -6.28 -4.67 14.62
N ALA A 36 -7.56 -4.85 14.96
CA ALA A 36 -8.66 -4.88 13.99
C ALA A 36 -8.77 -3.56 13.20
N LYS A 37 -8.56 -2.41 13.86
CA LYS A 37 -8.48 -1.10 13.18
C LYS A 37 -7.29 -1.03 12.22
N THR A 38 -6.12 -1.53 12.60
CA THR A 38 -4.93 -1.53 11.73
C THR A 38 -5.13 -2.41 10.50
N VAL A 39 -5.74 -3.58 10.67
CA VAL A 39 -6.09 -4.49 9.56
C VAL A 39 -7.12 -3.87 8.64
N TYR A 40 -8.19 -3.28 9.18
CA TYR A 40 -9.22 -2.59 8.39
C TYR A 40 -8.64 -1.40 7.61
N PHE A 41 -7.79 -0.59 8.24
CA PHE A 41 -7.12 0.52 7.57
C PHE A 41 -6.20 0.04 6.44
N ASN A 42 -5.48 -1.07 6.64
CA ASN A 42 -4.65 -1.71 5.62
C ASN A 42 -5.47 -2.13 4.39
N ASP A 43 -6.62 -2.77 4.59
CA ASP A 43 -7.47 -3.20 3.47
C ASP A 43 -8.20 -2.05 2.78
N LEU A 44 -8.62 -1.02 3.52
CA LEU A 44 -9.15 0.21 2.94
C LEU A 44 -8.10 0.89 2.06
N TRP A 45 -6.85 0.93 2.52
CA TRP A 45 -5.74 1.54 1.80
C TRP A 45 -5.34 0.76 0.55
N LYS A 46 -5.27 -0.58 0.62
CA LYS A 46 -5.07 -1.42 -0.58
C LYS A 46 -6.18 -1.22 -1.61
N SER A 47 -7.42 -1.07 -1.14
CA SER A 47 -8.57 -0.80 -2.02
C SER A 47 -8.46 0.57 -2.67
N PHE A 48 -8.08 1.60 -1.91
CA PHE A 48 -7.81 2.94 -2.43
C PHE A 48 -6.69 2.94 -3.48
N LEU A 49 -5.53 2.33 -3.17
CA LEU A 49 -4.42 2.20 -4.10
C LEU A 49 -4.80 1.41 -5.35
N SER A 50 -5.61 0.36 -5.22
CA SER A 50 -6.13 -0.40 -6.37
C SER A 50 -7.08 0.45 -7.21
N ASN A 51 -7.92 1.29 -6.61
CA ASN A 51 -8.85 2.14 -7.34
C ASN A 51 -8.14 3.28 -8.11
N ILE A 52 -6.99 3.76 -7.61
CA ILE A 52 -6.15 4.72 -8.35
C ILE A 52 -5.67 4.14 -9.69
N SER A 53 -5.53 2.81 -9.81
CA SER A 53 -5.21 2.19 -11.10
C SER A 53 -6.25 2.54 -12.17
N GLY A 54 -7.53 2.71 -11.80
CA GLY A 54 -8.58 3.14 -12.71
C GLY A 54 -8.29 4.50 -13.34
N LEU A 55 -7.70 5.43 -12.59
CA LEU A 55 -7.26 6.72 -13.12
C LEU A 55 -6.11 6.54 -14.13
N VAL A 56 -5.15 5.67 -13.85
CA VAL A 56 -4.07 5.32 -14.80
C VAL A 56 -4.67 4.73 -16.07
N PHE A 57 -5.63 3.81 -15.93
CA PHE A 57 -6.31 3.21 -17.06
C PHE A 57 -7.03 4.25 -17.93
N LEU A 58 -7.73 5.19 -17.29
CA LEU A 58 -8.42 6.28 -17.98
C LEU A 58 -7.47 7.23 -18.69
N MET A 59 -6.39 7.67 -18.02
CA MET A 59 -5.42 8.61 -18.60
C MET A 59 -4.64 7.99 -19.76
N SER A 60 -4.19 6.75 -19.61
CA SER A 60 -3.54 5.99 -20.68
C SER A 60 -4.50 5.70 -21.84
N GLY A 61 -5.77 5.37 -21.54
CA GLY A 61 -6.81 5.19 -22.56
C GLY A 61 -7.10 6.46 -23.34
N PHE A 62 -7.16 7.62 -22.67
CA PHE A 62 -7.33 8.91 -23.31
C PHE A 62 -6.17 9.25 -24.25
N MET A 63 -4.92 8.96 -23.86
CA MET A 63 -3.75 9.15 -24.72
C MET A 63 -3.80 8.27 -25.97
N ILE A 64 -4.21 7.00 -25.83
CA ILE A 64 -4.41 6.10 -26.98
C ILE A 64 -5.53 6.60 -27.90
N GLN A 65 -6.63 7.11 -27.34
CA GLN A 65 -7.73 7.67 -28.13
C GLN A 65 -7.29 8.92 -28.91
N ARG A 66 -6.55 9.83 -28.25
CA ARG A 66 -5.97 11.04 -28.88
C ARG A 66 -4.99 10.66 -29.99
N MET A 67 -4.21 9.60 -29.81
CA MET A 67 -3.33 9.04 -30.84
C MET A 67 -4.12 8.52 -32.05
N ASN A 68 -5.22 7.78 -31.86
CA ASN A 68 -6.06 7.27 -32.96
C ASN A 68 -6.70 8.37 -33.82
N GLN A 69 -6.89 9.57 -33.25
CA GLN A 69 -7.38 10.75 -33.97
C GLN A 69 -6.25 11.51 -34.69
N SER A 70 -4.99 11.20 -34.38
CA SER A 70 -3.83 11.77 -35.04
C SER A 70 -3.46 10.98 -36.30
N LYS A 71 -2.94 11.67 -37.33
CA LYS A 71 -2.49 11.03 -38.58
C LYS A 71 -1.24 10.14 -38.42
N GLN A 72 -0.66 10.05 -37.22
CA GLN A 72 0.61 9.37 -36.94
C GLN A 72 0.47 7.86 -36.61
N GLY A 73 -0.75 7.32 -36.52
CA GLY A 73 -0.99 5.87 -36.38
C GLY A 73 -0.73 5.28 -34.97
N ILE A 74 -1.01 3.97 -34.81
CA ILE A 74 -0.96 3.20 -33.54
C ILE A 74 0.49 2.81 -33.18
N GLY A 75 1.43 3.73 -33.33
CA GLY A 75 2.86 3.46 -33.19
C GLY A 75 3.32 3.32 -31.73
N PHE A 76 4.56 3.76 -31.50
CA PHE A 76 5.28 3.71 -30.22
C PHE A 76 4.52 4.31 -29.02
N ILE A 77 3.61 5.27 -29.23
CA ILE A 77 2.75 5.84 -28.18
C ILE A 77 1.82 4.78 -27.60
N GLY A 78 1.22 3.93 -28.44
CA GLY A 78 0.36 2.83 -28.00
C GLY A 78 1.14 1.79 -27.22
N ALA A 79 2.38 1.51 -27.61
CA ALA A 79 3.28 0.62 -26.86
C ALA A 79 3.66 1.20 -25.49
N PHE A 80 3.91 2.52 -25.40
CA PHE A 80 4.21 3.21 -24.15
C PHE A 80 3.01 3.19 -23.18
N GLU A 81 1.79 3.40 -23.67
CA GLU A 81 0.59 3.30 -22.84
C GLU A 81 0.22 1.85 -22.52
N GLY A 82 0.47 0.92 -23.43
CA GLY A 82 0.39 -0.52 -23.16
C GLY A 82 1.29 -0.92 -21.99
N LEU A 83 2.50 -0.36 -21.94
CA LEU A 83 3.43 -0.55 -20.84
C LEU A 83 2.87 0.03 -19.53
N SER A 84 2.20 1.21 -19.56
CA SER A 84 1.49 1.76 -18.40
C SER A 84 0.43 0.80 -17.85
N PHE A 85 -0.38 0.19 -18.73
CA PHE A 85 -1.40 -0.78 -18.32
C PHE A 85 -0.80 -2.04 -17.69
N ILE A 86 0.29 -2.57 -18.27
CA ILE A 86 0.99 -3.74 -17.73
C ILE A 86 1.56 -3.43 -16.35
N ILE A 87 2.21 -2.27 -16.19
CA ILE A 87 2.74 -1.82 -14.89
C ILE A 87 1.59 -1.67 -13.89
N ALA A 88 0.47 -1.07 -14.27
CA ALA A 88 -0.68 -0.92 -13.40
C ALA A 88 -1.25 -2.27 -12.95
N ALA A 89 -1.42 -3.22 -13.88
CA ALA A 89 -1.87 -4.57 -13.56
C ALA A 89 -0.90 -5.27 -12.60
N CYS A 90 0.40 -5.29 -12.90
CA CYS A 90 1.42 -5.87 -12.01
C CYS A 90 1.43 -5.20 -10.63
N THR A 91 1.22 -3.88 -10.57
CA THR A 91 1.14 -3.13 -9.31
C THR A 91 -0.09 -3.53 -8.49
N ILE A 92 -1.25 -3.75 -9.11
CA ILE A 92 -2.45 -4.27 -8.41
C ILE A 92 -2.17 -5.67 -7.85
N PHE A 93 -1.55 -6.55 -8.64
CA PHE A 93 -1.15 -7.89 -8.17
C PHE A 93 -0.20 -7.83 -6.97
N PHE A 94 0.73 -6.87 -6.98
CA PHE A 94 1.63 -6.58 -5.86
C PHE A 94 0.87 -6.07 -4.62
N VAL A 95 0.06 -5.02 -4.75
CA VAL A 95 -0.69 -4.38 -3.64
C VAL A 95 -1.69 -5.34 -3.00
N ARG A 96 -2.43 -6.09 -3.81
CA ARG A 96 -3.44 -7.06 -3.32
C ARG A 96 -2.82 -8.40 -2.88
N ARG A 97 -1.51 -8.59 -3.05
CA ARG A 97 -0.76 -9.82 -2.72
C ARG A 97 -1.38 -11.11 -3.31
N LEU A 98 -1.98 -11.02 -4.50
CA LEU A 98 -2.77 -12.11 -5.09
C LEU A 98 -1.92 -13.31 -5.54
N VAL A 99 -0.76 -13.05 -6.16
CA VAL A 99 0.18 -14.08 -6.67
C VAL A 99 1.60 -13.63 -6.39
N LYS A 100 2.44 -14.50 -5.79
CA LYS A 100 3.86 -14.29 -5.45
C LYS A 100 4.29 -12.80 -5.52
N PRO A 101 3.97 -11.98 -4.50
CA PRO A 101 4.04 -10.51 -4.60
C PRO A 101 5.43 -9.99 -5.00
N LEU A 102 6.50 -10.72 -4.66
CA LEU A 102 7.86 -10.42 -5.09
C LEU A 102 8.05 -10.49 -6.62
N LEU A 103 7.36 -11.41 -7.31
CA LEU A 103 7.43 -11.53 -8.76
C LEU A 103 6.69 -10.36 -9.43
N ALA A 104 5.48 -10.05 -8.95
CA ALA A 104 4.70 -8.91 -9.42
C ALA A 104 5.46 -7.59 -9.20
N PHE A 105 6.12 -7.43 -8.05
CA PHE A 105 7.00 -6.30 -7.76
C PHE A 105 8.17 -6.22 -8.75
N LYS A 106 8.90 -7.32 -8.96
CA LYS A 106 10.05 -7.33 -9.89
C LYS A 106 9.62 -6.98 -11.32
N ALA A 107 8.48 -7.48 -11.77
CA ALA A 107 7.93 -7.17 -13.09
C ALA A 107 7.56 -5.68 -13.18
N ALA A 108 6.77 -5.17 -12.22
CA ALA A 108 6.37 -3.76 -12.19
C ALA A 108 7.59 -2.83 -12.10
N PHE A 109 8.58 -3.19 -11.29
CA PHE A 109 9.85 -2.46 -11.16
C PHE A 109 10.63 -2.43 -12.48
N ALA A 110 10.87 -3.59 -13.09
CA ALA A 110 11.61 -3.66 -14.36
C ALA A 110 10.94 -2.87 -15.48
N PHE A 111 9.61 -3.02 -15.62
CA PHE A 111 8.86 -2.27 -16.62
C PHE A 111 8.81 -0.77 -16.30
N SER A 112 8.72 -0.39 -15.02
CA SER A 112 8.77 1.03 -14.62
C SER A 112 10.12 1.66 -14.95
N LEU A 113 11.23 0.94 -14.78
CA LEU A 113 12.56 1.40 -15.18
C LEU A 113 12.63 1.59 -16.70
N LEU A 114 12.14 0.61 -17.46
CA LEU A 114 12.08 0.71 -18.92
C LEU A 114 11.27 1.93 -19.36
N GLN A 115 10.09 2.13 -18.77
CA GLN A 115 9.22 3.27 -19.08
C GLN A 115 9.89 4.61 -18.70
N CYS A 116 10.57 4.67 -17.56
CA CYS A 116 11.29 5.87 -17.12
C CYS A 116 12.50 6.18 -18.01
N LEU A 117 13.26 5.17 -18.45
CA LEU A 117 14.39 5.35 -19.37
C LEU A 117 13.91 5.86 -20.73
N TRP A 118 12.82 5.29 -21.25
CA TRP A 118 12.21 5.77 -22.48
C TRP A 118 11.74 7.21 -22.34
N PHE A 119 10.97 7.51 -21.29
CA PHE A 119 10.52 8.87 -21.01
C PHE A 119 11.70 9.85 -20.86
N GLY A 120 12.74 9.46 -20.12
CA GLY A 120 13.95 10.24 -19.91
C GLY A 120 14.72 10.50 -21.22
N HIS A 121 14.80 9.49 -22.09
CA HIS A 121 15.40 9.64 -23.42
C HIS A 121 14.63 10.66 -24.26
N SER A 122 13.31 10.51 -24.41
CA SER A 122 12.50 11.47 -25.16
C SER A 122 12.47 12.86 -24.51
N TYR A 123 12.53 12.96 -23.19
CA TYR A 123 12.68 14.24 -22.50
C TYR A 123 14.03 14.91 -22.80
N TYR A 124 15.13 14.17 -22.71
CA TYR A 124 16.48 14.66 -22.98
C TYR A 124 16.62 15.19 -24.42
N ARG A 125 16.10 14.45 -25.41
CA ARG A 125 16.13 14.87 -26.82
C ARG A 125 15.34 16.16 -27.05
N ARG A 126 14.18 16.30 -26.41
CA ARG A 126 13.38 17.54 -26.44
C ARG A 126 14.12 18.73 -25.84
N VAL A 127 14.78 18.54 -24.69
CA VAL A 127 15.54 19.61 -24.02
C VAL A 127 16.77 20.01 -24.83
N THR A 128 17.42 19.05 -25.49
CA THR A 128 18.59 19.30 -26.35
C THR A 128 18.24 19.73 -27.78
N LYS A 129 16.93 19.91 -28.09
CA LYS A 129 16.41 20.33 -29.39
C LYS A 129 16.91 19.46 -30.56
N GLN A 130 17.09 18.17 -30.32
CA GLN A 130 17.40 17.20 -31.37
C GLN A 130 16.18 16.96 -32.25
N ASP A 131 16.40 16.58 -33.51
CA ASP A 131 15.31 16.28 -34.43
C ASP A 131 14.45 15.12 -33.91
N PRO A 132 13.10 15.22 -33.96
CA PRO A 132 12.22 14.16 -33.48
C PRO A 132 12.52 12.84 -34.21
N GLU A 133 12.71 11.77 -33.46
CA GLU A 133 12.86 10.42 -34.04
C GLU A 133 11.60 9.60 -33.86
N ILE A 134 11.51 8.53 -34.65
CA ILE A 134 10.48 7.52 -34.53
C ILE A 134 10.58 6.90 -33.13
N GLY A 135 9.54 7.08 -32.31
CA GLY A 135 9.52 6.59 -30.93
C GLY A 135 9.55 7.69 -29.86
N ASP A 136 9.68 8.95 -30.27
CA ASP A 136 9.55 10.06 -29.33
C ASP A 136 8.11 10.26 -28.84
N LEU A 137 8.01 10.45 -27.53
CA LEU A 137 6.75 10.72 -26.85
C LEU A 137 6.27 12.15 -27.10
N TRP A 138 4.96 12.35 -27.02
CA TRP A 138 4.38 13.70 -27.06
C TRP A 138 4.74 14.51 -25.82
N VAL A 139 4.75 15.84 -25.94
CA VAL A 139 5.12 16.76 -24.86
C VAL A 139 4.24 16.58 -23.61
N ASP A 140 2.96 16.28 -23.81
CA ASP A 140 1.98 16.09 -22.74
C ASP A 140 1.97 14.65 -22.17
N GLN A 141 2.82 13.75 -22.67
CA GLN A 141 2.77 12.34 -22.33
C GLN A 141 3.63 12.05 -21.10
N PHE A 142 3.01 11.47 -20.07
CA PHE A 142 3.65 11.16 -18.80
C PHE A 142 3.74 9.64 -18.57
N PRO A 143 4.76 9.16 -17.84
CA PRO A 143 4.90 7.73 -17.51
C PRO A 143 3.93 7.34 -16.38
N PHE A 144 2.62 7.34 -16.66
CA PHE A 144 1.57 7.12 -15.66
C PHE A 144 1.72 5.79 -14.92
N GLY A 145 2.13 4.72 -15.63
CA GLY A 145 2.43 3.42 -15.03
C GLY A 145 3.51 3.50 -13.95
N SER A 146 4.68 4.05 -14.29
CA SER A 146 5.79 4.24 -13.35
C SER A 146 5.42 5.14 -12.17
N MET A 147 4.70 6.25 -12.41
CA MET A 147 4.24 7.14 -11.35
C MET A 147 3.34 6.40 -10.36
N TYR A 148 2.38 5.62 -10.88
CA TYR A 148 1.48 4.83 -10.06
C TYR A 148 2.21 3.74 -9.26
N PHE A 149 3.13 3.02 -9.90
CA PHE A 149 3.95 2.01 -9.22
C PHE A 149 4.78 2.63 -8.09
N ALA A 150 5.44 3.76 -8.34
CA ALA A 150 6.23 4.46 -7.32
C ALA A 150 5.38 4.89 -6.12
N LEU A 151 4.20 5.48 -6.38
CA LEU A 151 3.26 5.87 -5.33
C LEU A 151 2.79 4.66 -4.51
N CYS A 152 2.41 3.56 -5.16
CA CYS A 152 1.98 2.34 -4.48
C CYS A 152 3.10 1.69 -3.68
N TRP A 153 4.32 1.66 -4.22
CA TRP A 153 5.48 1.08 -3.56
C TRP A 153 5.90 1.88 -2.32
N LEU A 154 5.95 3.21 -2.43
CA LEU A 154 6.21 4.09 -1.29
C LEU A 154 5.13 3.90 -0.21
N ALA A 155 3.87 3.89 -0.61
CA ALA A 155 2.74 3.69 0.29
C ALA A 155 2.78 2.32 1.00
N ASP A 156 3.14 1.25 0.30
CA ASP A 156 3.32 -0.09 0.88
C ASP A 156 4.45 -0.10 1.94
N ARG A 157 5.56 0.61 1.70
CA ARG A 157 6.65 0.74 2.68
C ARG A 157 6.24 1.48 3.95
N PHE A 158 5.42 2.51 3.83
CA PHE A 158 4.85 3.19 5.00
C PHE A 158 3.92 2.25 5.78
N MET A 159 3.10 1.45 5.08
CA MET A 159 2.19 0.50 5.74
C MET A 159 2.91 -0.65 6.45
N LEU A 160 3.97 -1.22 5.86
CA LEU A 160 4.75 -2.29 6.51
C LEU A 160 5.31 -1.83 7.86
N ARG A 161 5.82 -0.59 7.94
CA ARG A 161 6.27 0.00 9.22
C ARG A 161 5.14 0.10 10.24
N SER A 162 3.95 0.52 9.82
CA SER A 162 2.80 0.64 10.72
C SER A 162 2.31 -0.73 11.22
N HIS A 163 2.34 -1.76 10.37
CA HIS A 163 1.95 -3.11 10.76
C HIS A 163 2.95 -3.77 11.70
N ASP A 164 4.26 -3.63 11.45
CA ASP A 164 5.29 -4.18 12.33
C ASP A 164 5.26 -3.53 13.72
N LEU A 165 5.01 -2.22 13.78
CA LEU A 165 4.84 -1.50 15.04
C LEU A 165 3.61 -2.01 15.81
N ALA A 166 2.47 -2.14 15.13
CA ALA A 166 1.23 -2.64 15.75
C ALA A 166 1.36 -4.10 16.22
N LYS A 167 2.06 -4.94 15.45
CA LYS A 167 2.34 -6.34 15.81
C LYS A 167 3.25 -6.42 17.04
N LYS A 168 4.33 -5.63 17.06
CA LYS A 168 5.24 -5.57 18.21
C LYS A 168 4.53 -5.08 19.47
N THR A 169 3.66 -4.07 19.36
CA THR A 169 2.86 -3.60 20.51
C THR A 169 1.87 -4.66 20.99
N ALA A 170 1.27 -5.45 20.08
CA ALA A 170 0.40 -6.55 20.48
C ALA A 170 1.17 -7.68 21.18
N GLU A 171 2.35 -8.05 20.66
CA GLU A 171 3.26 -9.03 21.27
C GLU A 171 3.78 -8.56 22.64
N ASP A 172 4.23 -7.31 22.75
CA ASP A 172 4.71 -6.71 24.00
C ASP A 172 3.60 -6.72 25.09
N VAL A 173 2.36 -6.40 24.74
CA VAL A 173 1.24 -6.46 25.70
C VAL A 173 0.88 -7.90 26.09
N GLN A 174 0.93 -8.83 25.14
CA GLN A 174 0.69 -10.24 25.42
C GLN A 174 1.77 -10.82 26.35
N ASP A 175 3.03 -10.45 26.16
CA ASP A 175 4.16 -10.84 27.01
C ASP A 175 4.06 -10.24 28.42
N VAL A 176 3.61 -8.99 28.55
CA VAL A 176 3.36 -8.36 29.87
C VAL A 176 2.22 -9.08 30.61
N LEU A 177 1.14 -9.43 29.92
CA LEU A 177 0.02 -10.18 30.51
C LEU A 177 0.41 -11.61 30.90
N LEU A 178 1.25 -12.28 30.11
CA LEU A 178 1.76 -13.63 30.42
C LEU A 178 2.76 -13.64 31.57
N LYS A 179 3.52 -12.55 31.80
CA LYS A 179 4.45 -12.42 32.93
C LYS A 179 3.78 -11.90 34.22
N ALA A 180 2.59 -11.32 34.12
CA ALA A 180 1.83 -10.80 35.26
C ALA A 180 0.97 -11.87 35.97
N ASN A 181 0.67 -12.98 35.30
CA ASN A 181 0.12 -14.22 35.87
C ASN A 181 1.22 -15.16 36.37
#